data_AF-A0A7I8JST5-F1
#
_entry.id   AF-A0A7I8JST5-F1
#
_cell.length_a   1.000
_cell.length_b   1.000
_cell.length_c   1.000
_cell.angle_alpha   90.00
_cell.angle_beta   90.00
_cell.angle_gamma   90.00
#
_symmetry.space_group_name_H-M   'P 1'
#
loop_
_entity.id
_entity.type
_entity.pdbx_description
1 polymer ?
#
loop_
_entity_poly.entity_id
_entity_poly.type
_entity_poly.pdbx_seq_one_letter_code
_entity_poly.pdbx_strand_id
1 'polypeptide(L)'
;MALTQSGLLRSSFPQLSFSPSSSSVACRLPRRGTCCSVAAVPSSKAAAPPRGPGDGCALKSLKARQIVDLQTGDGNVYRSAVPSGASTGIYEALELRDGDKTVYGGKGVLQAVRNVNELLAPKLVGVDVRNQADVDAIMLEFDGTPNKSKLGQRHPRVSLSVCRAGAGAKGTPLYKHIQEISGTKELVMPVPAFNEFMILPVGASSFAEAVRMGSEVYHVLKGIIKAKGFAPNVQDNREGLVLLMDAIEKAGYSGKIKIGMDVAASEFYTKDGRYDLNFKKQPNDGFHVLPADGLYDWSSWSSLRSSVDIQLVGDDLLVTNPKRIAEAIQKEACNALLLKVNQIGTVTESIQAALDSKAASWGVMVSHRSGETEDNFIADLSVGLASGQIKTGAPCRSERLAKYNQLLRIEEELGDVRFAGEVFRFP
;
A
#
# COMPACT_ATOMS: atom_id res chain seq x y z
N MET A 1 25.32 -33.18 20.94
CA MET A 1 26.26 -33.22 19.79
C MET A 1 25.77 -32.20 18.78
N ALA A 2 26.61 -31.19 18.52
CA ALA A 2 26.33 -30.05 17.68
C ALA A 2 26.48 -30.38 16.19
N LEU A 3 25.65 -29.79 15.33
CA LEU A 3 25.97 -29.53 13.92
C LEU A 3 25.31 -28.20 13.51
N THR A 4 26.14 -27.16 13.49
CA THR A 4 25.87 -25.83 12.96
C THR A 4 25.77 -25.89 11.43
N GLN A 5 24.63 -25.49 10.85
CA GLN A 5 24.49 -25.32 9.41
C GLN A 5 24.92 -23.90 9.00
N SER A 6 26.23 -23.72 8.81
CA SER A 6 26.83 -22.57 8.13
C SER A 6 27.44 -22.95 6.75
N GLY A 7 26.98 -24.05 6.16
CA GLY A 7 27.67 -24.72 5.05
C GLY A 7 27.07 -24.63 3.64
N LEU A 8 25.93 -23.98 3.42
CA LEU A 8 25.21 -24.08 2.13
C LEU A 8 25.23 -22.81 1.24
N LEU A 9 26.05 -21.81 1.56
CA LEU A 9 26.17 -20.56 0.77
C LEU A 9 27.60 -20.25 0.27
N ARG A 10 28.44 -21.28 0.08
CA ARG A 10 29.74 -21.10 -0.58
C ARG A 10 29.95 -22.14 -1.68
N SER A 11 29.57 -21.80 -2.90
CA SER A 11 30.33 -22.23 -4.08
C SER A 11 30.21 -21.22 -5.23
N SER A 12 31.39 -20.74 -5.63
CA SER A 12 31.76 -20.33 -6.99
C SER A 12 31.24 -19.01 -7.58
N PHE A 13 31.90 -17.91 -7.21
CA PHE A 13 32.15 -16.78 -8.13
C PHE A 13 33.66 -16.40 -8.05
N PRO A 14 34.35 -16.14 -9.18
CA PRO A 14 35.77 -15.80 -9.15
C PRO A 14 36.00 -14.40 -8.57
N GLN A 15 36.82 -14.33 -7.53
CA GLN A 15 37.22 -13.10 -6.85
C GLN A 15 38.19 -12.29 -7.74
N LEU A 16 37.78 -11.08 -8.13
CA LEU A 16 38.69 -10.03 -8.56
C LEU A 16 39.30 -9.38 -7.31
N SER A 17 40.63 -9.42 -7.22
CA SER A 17 41.41 -8.86 -6.11
C SER A 17 41.67 -7.37 -6.35
N PHE A 18 41.28 -6.54 -5.39
CA PHE A 18 41.77 -5.17 -5.27
C PHE A 18 42.36 -4.99 -3.87
N SER A 19 43.64 -4.61 -3.82
CA SER A 19 44.40 -4.32 -2.61
C SER A 19 44.01 -2.93 -2.07
N PRO A 20 43.74 -2.74 -0.77
CA PRO A 20 43.58 -1.41 -0.20
C PRO A 20 44.91 -0.94 0.41
N SER A 21 45.44 0.17 -0.11
CA SER A 21 46.48 0.96 0.55
C SER A 21 45.89 1.74 1.71
N SER A 22 46.55 1.65 2.86
CA SER A 22 46.24 2.33 4.10
C SER A 22 46.54 3.83 4.03
N SER A 23 45.57 4.66 4.42
CA SER A 23 45.85 5.98 4.97
C SER A 23 44.75 6.37 5.95
N SER A 24 45.09 6.24 7.24
CA SER A 24 44.33 6.68 8.40
C SER A 24 44.25 8.20 8.47
N VAL A 25 43.05 8.76 8.57
CA VAL A 25 42.85 10.12 9.10
C VAL A 25 41.73 10.06 10.13
N ALA A 26 42.12 10.18 11.39
CA ALA A 26 41.22 10.31 12.53
C ALA A 26 40.57 11.70 12.52
N CYS A 27 39.24 11.76 12.55
CA CYS A 27 38.52 13.01 12.78
C CYS A 27 37.82 12.95 14.15
N ARG A 28 38.21 13.87 15.02
CA ARG A 28 37.80 13.99 16.42
C ARG A 28 36.37 14.54 16.53
N LEU A 29 35.56 13.89 17.36
CA LEU A 29 34.31 14.43 17.90
C LEU A 29 34.59 15.59 18.87
N PRO A 30 33.81 16.68 18.88
CA PRO A 30 33.74 17.56 20.02
C PRO A 30 32.52 17.21 20.91
N ARG A 31 32.81 16.99 22.20
CA ARG A 31 31.84 17.02 23.30
C ARG A 31 31.43 18.47 23.59
N ARG A 32 30.13 18.73 23.67
CA ARG A 32 29.47 19.77 24.50
C ARG A 32 28.14 19.12 24.95
N GLY A 33 27.71 19.10 26.20
CA GLY A 33 27.95 20.06 27.29
C GLY A 33 26.68 20.87 27.53
N THR A 34 25.71 20.24 28.21
CA THR A 34 24.73 20.78 29.17
C THR A 34 23.74 21.90 28.82
N CYS A 35 22.52 21.67 29.32
CA CYS A 35 21.45 22.60 29.74
C CYS A 35 20.60 23.30 28.67
N CYS A 36 19.28 23.05 28.72
CA CYS A 36 18.20 24.04 28.94
C CYS A 36 16.86 23.36 28.61
N SER A 37 16.02 23.12 29.62
CA SER A 37 14.91 24.00 30.06
C SER A 37 13.58 23.53 29.47
N VAL A 38 12.71 23.07 30.36
CA VAL A 38 11.28 22.86 30.14
C VAL A 38 10.68 24.20 29.70
N ALA A 39 10.21 24.29 28.45
CA ALA A 39 9.43 25.42 27.97
C ALA A 39 7.99 24.97 27.79
N ALA A 40 7.11 25.52 28.62
CA ALA A 40 5.68 25.41 28.51
C ALA A 40 5.20 25.98 27.15
N VAL A 41 4.29 25.24 26.50
CA VAL A 41 3.59 25.67 25.29
C VAL A 41 2.70 26.87 25.64
N PRO A 42 2.86 28.05 25.00
CA PRO A 42 1.87 29.11 25.13
C PRO A 42 0.67 28.77 24.26
N SER A 43 -0.51 28.74 24.89
CA SER A 43 -1.77 28.82 24.19
C SER A 43 -1.89 30.18 23.51
N SER A 44 -2.07 30.19 22.19
CA SER A 44 -2.74 31.31 21.54
C SER A 44 -3.55 30.80 20.35
N LYS A 45 -4.87 30.88 20.52
CA LYS A 45 -5.85 30.87 19.44
C LYS A 45 -5.58 32.08 18.56
N ALA A 46 -5.28 31.84 17.29
CA ALA A 46 -5.63 32.76 16.22
C ALA A 46 -6.54 31.98 15.26
N ALA A 47 -7.85 32.04 15.53
CA ALA A 47 -8.84 31.55 14.60
C ALA A 47 -8.78 32.41 13.34
N ALA A 48 -8.56 31.77 12.18
CA ALA A 48 -8.78 32.41 10.89
C ALA A 48 -10.23 32.92 10.82
N PRO A 49 -10.50 34.08 10.18
CA PRO A 49 -11.85 34.61 10.13
C PRO A 49 -12.76 33.65 9.34
N PRO A 50 -14.04 33.50 9.71
CA PRO A 50 -14.97 32.69 8.96
C PRO A 50 -15.19 33.34 7.59
N ARG A 51 -14.73 32.67 6.52
CA ARG A 51 -15.09 33.08 5.16
C ARG A 51 -16.55 32.68 4.94
N GLY A 52 -17.33 33.64 4.45
CA GLY A 52 -18.80 33.57 4.39
C GLY A 52 -19.36 32.45 3.50
N PRO A 53 -20.70 32.27 3.51
CA PRO A 53 -21.41 31.13 2.91
C PRO A 53 -21.56 31.24 1.37
N GLY A 54 -20.47 31.47 0.62
CA GLY A 54 -20.51 31.78 -0.82
C GLY A 54 -19.51 31.09 -1.75
N ASP A 55 -18.56 30.28 -1.27
CA ASP A 55 -17.40 29.85 -2.07
C ASP A 55 -17.61 28.58 -2.94
N GLY A 56 -18.81 28.02 -3.06
CA GLY A 56 -19.06 26.81 -3.88
C GLY A 56 -18.34 25.53 -3.43
N CYS A 57 -17.52 25.60 -2.37
CA CYS A 57 -16.70 24.50 -1.83
C CYS A 57 -17.42 23.66 -0.76
N ALA A 58 -18.57 24.12 -0.26
CA ALA A 58 -19.34 23.38 0.72
C ALA A 58 -20.00 22.14 0.08
N LEU A 59 -19.99 21.01 0.79
CA LEU A 59 -20.67 19.80 0.37
C LEU A 59 -22.19 20.06 0.30
N LYS A 60 -22.78 19.89 -0.89
CA LYS A 60 -24.21 20.10 -1.11
C LYS A 60 -25.03 18.83 -0.93
N SER A 61 -24.57 17.72 -1.49
CA SER A 61 -25.21 16.42 -1.32
C SER A 61 -24.22 15.27 -1.42
N LEU A 62 -24.54 14.19 -0.73
CA LEU A 62 -23.78 12.94 -0.74
C LEU A 62 -24.76 11.80 -1.06
N LYS A 63 -24.43 10.98 -2.06
CA LYS A 63 -25.28 9.85 -2.46
C LYS A 63 -24.48 8.60 -2.74
N ALA A 64 -24.57 7.65 -1.83
CA ALA A 64 -24.20 6.28 -2.09
C ALA A 64 -25.28 5.54 -2.90
N ARG A 65 -24.82 4.70 -3.82
CA ARG A 65 -25.51 3.51 -4.32
C ARG A 65 -24.56 2.31 -4.06
N GLN A 66 -24.81 1.13 -4.61
CA GLN A 66 -23.84 0.02 -4.47
C GLN A 66 -22.42 0.40 -5.04
N ILE A 67 -22.34 1.48 -5.82
CA ILE A 67 -21.18 2.35 -6.15
C ILE A 67 -21.45 3.80 -5.63
N VAL A 68 -20.53 4.75 -5.45
CA VAL A 68 -20.85 6.02 -4.69
C VAL A 68 -20.57 7.31 -5.48
N ASP A 69 -21.46 8.30 -5.39
CA ASP A 69 -21.34 9.65 -5.99
C ASP A 69 -21.45 10.77 -4.93
N LEU A 70 -20.77 11.90 -5.13
CA LEU A 70 -20.78 13.11 -4.29
C LEU A 70 -21.00 14.36 -5.16
N GLN A 71 -21.76 15.37 -4.70
CA GLN A 71 -21.93 16.64 -5.42
C GLN A 71 -21.60 17.87 -4.53
N THR A 72 -20.83 18.81 -5.08
CA THR A 72 -20.37 20.04 -4.40
C THR A 72 -21.21 21.29 -4.72
N GLY A 73 -20.93 22.38 -4.00
CA GLY A 73 -21.53 23.71 -4.13
C GLY A 73 -21.58 24.31 -5.53
N ASP A 74 -20.59 24.01 -6.35
CA ASP A 74 -20.43 24.43 -7.74
C ASP A 74 -21.23 23.58 -8.75
N GLY A 75 -21.91 22.51 -8.31
CA GLY A 75 -22.67 21.60 -9.16
C GLY A 75 -21.87 20.41 -9.72
N ASN A 76 -20.55 20.36 -9.48
CA ASN A 76 -19.69 19.27 -9.92
C ASN A 76 -19.95 17.97 -9.13
N VAL A 77 -19.81 16.84 -9.81
CA VAL A 77 -20.00 15.50 -9.22
C VAL A 77 -18.66 14.77 -9.16
N TYR A 78 -18.24 14.42 -7.95
CA TYR A 78 -17.03 13.64 -7.67
C TYR A 78 -17.42 12.21 -7.28
N ARG A 79 -16.73 11.21 -7.83
CA ARG A 79 -17.10 9.81 -7.67
C ARG A 79 -15.92 9.03 -7.12
N SER A 80 -16.18 8.15 -6.16
CA SER A 80 -15.21 7.15 -5.74
C SER A 80 -15.85 5.79 -5.48
N ALA A 81 -15.07 4.73 -5.68
CA ALA A 81 -15.43 3.38 -5.33
C ALA A 81 -14.37 2.78 -4.38
N VAL A 82 -14.81 2.00 -3.41
CA VAL A 82 -13.89 1.30 -2.48
C VAL A 82 -13.79 -0.17 -2.88
N PRO A 83 -12.57 -0.71 -2.99
CA PRO A 83 -12.34 -2.10 -3.31
C PRO A 83 -12.70 -3.02 -2.13
N SER A 84 -12.71 -4.34 -2.35
CA SER A 84 -12.92 -5.36 -1.33
C SER A 84 -11.68 -6.22 -1.13
N GLY A 85 -11.42 -6.64 0.12
CA GLY A 85 -10.45 -7.68 0.44
C GLY A 85 -11.03 -9.09 0.32
N ALA A 86 -10.20 -10.07 -0.06
CA ALA A 86 -10.53 -11.50 0.03
C ALA A 86 -10.05 -12.11 1.36
N SER A 87 -8.85 -11.71 1.81
CA SER A 87 -8.37 -11.93 3.18
C SER A 87 -8.64 -10.65 3.98
N THR A 88 -9.42 -10.78 5.04
CA THR A 88 -9.70 -9.70 6.00
C THR A 88 -9.04 -10.10 7.31
N GLY A 89 -7.92 -9.46 7.63
CA GLY A 89 -7.27 -9.67 8.93
C GLY A 89 -8.19 -9.25 10.08
N ILE A 90 -8.08 -9.94 11.22
CA ILE A 90 -8.91 -9.68 12.42
C ILE A 90 -8.75 -8.25 13.01
N TYR A 91 -7.73 -7.51 12.55
CA TYR A 91 -7.40 -6.16 13.00
C TYR A 91 -7.73 -5.07 11.98
N GLU A 92 -8.21 -5.43 10.78
CA GLU A 92 -8.69 -4.44 9.81
C GLU A 92 -9.94 -3.72 10.39
N ALA A 93 -10.26 -2.52 9.89
CA ALA A 93 -11.63 -2.03 10.01
C ALA A 93 -12.62 -3.12 9.51
N LEU A 94 -13.92 -3.14 9.84
CA LEU A 94 -14.81 -4.26 9.41
C LEU A 94 -15.71 -3.93 8.20
N GLU A 95 -15.67 -4.73 7.12
CA GLU A 95 -16.55 -4.54 5.95
C GLU A 95 -18.00 -4.95 6.26
N LEU A 96 -18.94 -4.01 6.13
CA LEU A 96 -20.36 -4.29 6.34
C LEU A 96 -20.95 -4.97 5.09
N ARG A 97 -21.51 -6.16 5.30
CA ARG A 97 -22.23 -6.99 4.32
C ARG A 97 -23.63 -7.28 4.82
N ASP A 98 -24.61 -7.31 3.91
CA ASP A 98 -26.02 -7.48 4.28
C ASP A 98 -26.33 -8.90 4.81
N GLY A 99 -25.52 -9.91 4.48
CA GLY A 99 -25.68 -11.28 4.98
C GLY A 99 -26.86 -12.08 4.41
N ASP A 100 -27.72 -11.44 3.62
CA ASP A 100 -28.83 -12.09 2.92
C ASP A 100 -28.33 -13.03 1.80
N LYS A 101 -28.31 -14.34 2.07
CA LYS A 101 -27.83 -15.36 1.14
C LYS A 101 -28.59 -15.39 -0.18
N THR A 102 -29.83 -14.88 -0.22
CA THR A 102 -30.65 -14.83 -1.45
C THR A 102 -30.25 -13.70 -2.38
N VAL A 103 -29.54 -12.68 -1.87
CA VAL A 103 -29.13 -11.48 -2.61
C VAL A 103 -27.60 -11.42 -2.69
N TYR A 104 -27.04 -11.53 -3.90
CA TYR A 104 -25.59 -11.58 -4.14
C TYR A 104 -24.84 -12.61 -3.26
N GLY A 105 -25.50 -13.70 -2.86
CA GLY A 105 -24.91 -14.72 -2.00
C GLY A 105 -24.50 -14.21 -0.61
N GLY A 106 -25.22 -13.25 -0.03
CA GLY A 106 -24.91 -12.64 1.27
C GLY A 106 -23.94 -11.46 1.20
N LYS A 107 -23.46 -11.11 0.00
CA LYS A 107 -22.42 -10.08 -0.20
C LYS A 107 -22.98 -8.70 -0.56
N GLY A 108 -24.30 -8.50 -0.41
CA GLY A 108 -24.96 -7.20 -0.55
C GLY A 108 -24.34 -6.13 0.35
N VAL A 109 -24.58 -4.86 0.00
CA VAL A 109 -24.03 -3.67 0.69
C VAL A 109 -25.08 -2.59 0.92
N LEU A 110 -26.36 -2.91 0.82
CA LEU A 110 -27.46 -1.96 0.94
C LEU A 110 -27.51 -1.31 2.31
N GLN A 111 -27.15 -2.02 3.38
CA GLN A 111 -27.06 -1.42 4.72
C GLN A 111 -25.97 -0.34 4.77
N ALA A 112 -24.80 -0.60 4.17
CA ALA A 112 -23.73 0.39 4.10
C ALA A 112 -24.15 1.62 3.27
N VAL A 113 -24.88 1.41 2.17
CA VAL A 113 -25.45 2.50 1.36
C VAL A 113 -26.45 3.33 2.15
N ARG A 114 -27.33 2.67 2.92
CA ARG A 114 -28.29 3.32 3.80
C ARG A 114 -27.58 4.17 4.85
N ASN A 115 -26.57 3.62 5.52
CA ASN A 115 -25.78 4.34 6.52
C ASN A 115 -25.17 5.62 5.94
N VAL A 116 -24.62 5.57 4.72
CA VAL A 116 -24.06 6.77 4.08
C VAL A 116 -25.16 7.80 3.76
N ASN A 117 -26.25 7.36 3.13
CA ASN A 117 -27.30 8.27 2.64
C ASN A 117 -28.14 8.89 3.76
N GLU A 118 -28.54 8.10 4.74
CA GLU A 118 -29.52 8.50 5.75
C GLU A 118 -28.86 9.02 7.02
N LEU A 119 -27.67 8.53 7.35
CA LEU A 119 -27.03 8.83 8.63
C LEU A 119 -25.84 9.77 8.51
N LEU A 120 -24.93 9.51 7.56
CA LEU A 120 -23.71 10.31 7.41
C LEU A 120 -23.91 11.56 6.55
N ALA A 121 -24.63 11.47 5.43
CA ALA A 121 -24.81 12.59 4.51
C ALA A 121 -25.37 13.85 5.20
N PRO A 122 -26.40 13.78 6.08
CA PRO A 122 -26.90 14.98 6.76
C PRO A 122 -25.87 15.67 7.66
N LYS A 123 -24.86 14.94 8.15
CA LYS A 123 -23.81 15.48 9.01
C LYS A 123 -22.69 16.17 8.24
N LEU A 124 -22.51 15.83 6.96
CA LEU A 124 -21.44 16.37 6.13
C LEU A 124 -21.89 17.51 5.23
N VAL A 125 -23.21 17.71 5.05
CA VAL A 125 -23.74 18.85 4.28
C VAL A 125 -23.29 20.16 4.93
N GLY A 126 -22.76 21.07 4.11
CA GLY A 126 -22.24 22.36 4.54
C GLY A 126 -20.76 22.35 4.98
N VAL A 127 -20.14 21.18 5.14
CA VAL A 127 -18.71 21.08 5.47
C VAL A 127 -17.86 21.42 4.25
N ASP A 128 -16.77 22.16 4.45
CA ASP A 128 -15.81 22.52 3.39
C ASP A 128 -14.97 21.29 2.99
N VAL A 129 -15.11 20.85 1.74
CA VAL A 129 -14.42 19.66 1.23
C VAL A 129 -12.91 19.82 1.10
N ARG A 130 -12.38 21.05 1.20
CA ARG A 130 -10.94 21.32 1.18
C ARG A 130 -10.26 20.89 2.49
N ASN A 131 -11.02 20.80 3.57
CA ASN A 131 -10.54 20.40 4.89
C ASN A 131 -10.73 18.89 5.10
N GLN A 132 -9.86 18.08 4.48
CA GLN A 132 -9.94 16.61 4.55
C GLN A 132 -9.97 16.09 5.99
N ALA A 133 -9.16 16.67 6.87
CA ALA A 133 -9.07 16.27 8.27
C ALA A 133 -10.38 16.51 9.05
N ASP A 134 -11.08 17.63 8.80
CA ASP A 134 -12.34 17.94 9.46
C ASP A 134 -13.43 16.94 9.05
N VAL A 135 -13.52 16.64 7.76
CA VAL A 135 -14.49 15.65 7.24
C VAL A 135 -14.21 14.26 7.82
N ASP A 136 -12.96 13.83 7.76
CA ASP A 136 -12.58 12.51 8.29
C ASP A 136 -12.83 12.45 9.81
N ALA A 137 -12.56 13.53 10.55
CA ALA A 137 -12.87 13.62 11.98
C ALA A 137 -14.37 13.48 12.27
N ILE A 138 -15.24 14.17 11.52
CA ILE A 138 -16.71 14.04 11.66
C ILE A 138 -17.15 12.60 11.38
N MET A 139 -16.57 11.94 10.36
CA MET A 139 -16.87 10.55 10.03
C MET A 139 -16.45 9.58 11.16
N LEU A 140 -15.26 9.79 11.71
CA LEU A 140 -14.72 8.99 12.83
C LEU A 140 -15.53 9.17 14.10
N GLU A 141 -15.87 10.41 14.45
CA GLU A 141 -16.71 10.73 15.61
C GLU A 141 -18.11 10.13 15.47
N PHE A 142 -18.67 10.17 14.25
CA PHE A 142 -20.00 9.62 14.02
C PHE A 142 -20.07 8.09 14.15
N ASP A 143 -19.02 7.40 13.68
CA ASP A 143 -18.89 5.95 13.89
C ASP A 143 -18.71 5.63 15.38
N GLY A 144 -17.75 6.28 16.04
CA GLY A 144 -17.51 6.14 17.48
C GLY A 144 -16.94 4.78 17.91
N THR A 145 -16.60 3.88 17.00
CA THR A 145 -16.01 2.57 17.31
C THR A 145 -14.53 2.49 16.91
N PRO A 146 -13.69 1.75 17.65
CA PRO A 146 -12.26 1.63 17.33
C PRO A 146 -11.97 1.02 15.94
N ASN A 147 -12.87 0.18 15.44
CA ASN A 147 -12.72 -0.57 14.18
C ASN A 147 -13.68 -0.11 13.08
N LYS A 148 -14.32 1.05 13.25
CA LYS A 148 -15.23 1.64 12.25
C LYS A 148 -16.40 0.72 11.88
N SER A 149 -16.91 -0.06 12.84
CA SER A 149 -17.88 -1.14 12.60
C SER A 149 -19.33 -0.68 12.51
N LYS A 150 -19.69 0.45 13.13
CA LYS A 150 -21.06 1.00 13.10
C LYS A 150 -21.42 1.48 11.69
N LEU A 151 -20.47 2.14 11.06
CA LEU A 151 -20.55 2.63 9.71
C LEU A 151 -20.05 1.55 8.72
N GLY A 152 -18.95 0.85 9.02
CA GLY A 152 -18.32 -0.22 8.23
C GLY A 152 -17.15 0.28 7.35
N GLN A 153 -16.25 -0.61 6.86
CA GLN A 153 -15.08 -0.29 5.98
C GLN A 153 -15.41 0.41 4.66
N ARG A 154 -16.68 0.71 4.36
CA ARG A 154 -17.09 1.37 3.11
C ARG A 154 -17.19 2.89 3.21
N HIS A 155 -16.90 3.45 4.39
CA HIS A 155 -16.75 4.87 4.66
C HIS A 155 -15.56 5.57 3.98
N PRO A 156 -14.43 4.90 3.67
CA PRO A 156 -13.41 5.53 2.84
C PRO A 156 -14.00 6.07 1.53
N ARG A 157 -15.10 5.51 0.98
CA ARG A 157 -15.74 6.04 -0.24
C ARG A 157 -16.07 7.53 -0.13
N VAL A 158 -16.54 7.97 1.04
CA VAL A 158 -16.86 9.36 1.31
C VAL A 158 -15.57 10.17 1.45
N SER A 159 -14.62 9.68 2.24
CA SER A 159 -13.29 10.30 2.43
C SER A 159 -12.54 10.51 1.09
N LEU A 160 -12.52 9.49 0.21
CA LEU A 160 -11.92 9.55 -1.12
C LEU A 160 -12.64 10.55 -2.03
N SER A 161 -13.99 10.55 -2.00
CA SER A 161 -14.79 11.46 -2.84
C SER A 161 -14.63 12.91 -2.39
N VAL A 162 -14.52 13.14 -1.08
CA VAL A 162 -14.22 14.45 -0.50
C VAL A 162 -12.81 14.89 -0.88
N CYS A 163 -11.82 14.00 -0.88
CA CYS A 163 -10.47 14.35 -1.33
C CYS A 163 -10.46 14.77 -2.80
N ARG A 164 -11.19 14.05 -3.67
CA ARG A 164 -11.40 14.46 -5.07
C ARG A 164 -12.10 15.81 -5.19
N ALA A 165 -13.12 16.04 -4.36
CA ALA A 165 -13.86 17.29 -4.32
C ALA A 165 -13.01 18.47 -3.82
N GLY A 166 -12.15 18.24 -2.83
CA GLY A 166 -11.16 19.20 -2.33
C GLY A 166 -10.16 19.61 -3.41
N ALA A 167 -9.65 18.62 -4.18
CA ALA A 167 -8.79 18.88 -5.32
C ALA A 167 -9.50 19.72 -6.40
N GLY A 168 -10.73 19.34 -6.76
CA GLY A 168 -11.53 20.05 -7.75
C GLY A 168 -11.92 21.47 -7.31
N ALA A 169 -12.27 21.66 -6.04
CA ALA A 169 -12.56 22.97 -5.45
C ALA A 169 -11.34 23.91 -5.46
N LYS A 170 -10.13 23.36 -5.40
CA LYS A 170 -8.86 24.12 -5.54
C LYS A 170 -8.43 24.29 -7.00
N GLY A 171 -9.08 23.64 -7.96
CA GLY A 171 -8.65 23.60 -9.36
C GLY A 171 -7.30 22.90 -9.55
N THR A 172 -6.94 21.97 -8.67
CA THR A 172 -5.66 21.25 -8.70
C THR A 172 -5.85 19.77 -9.01
N PRO A 173 -4.91 19.11 -9.71
CA PRO A 173 -4.90 17.65 -9.83
C PRO A 173 -4.89 16.95 -8.47
N LEU A 174 -5.51 15.77 -8.39
CA LEU A 174 -5.67 15.03 -7.12
C LEU A 174 -4.33 14.70 -6.47
N TYR A 175 -3.32 14.25 -7.23
CA TYR A 175 -2.00 13.96 -6.69
C TYR A 175 -1.31 15.20 -6.07
N LYS A 176 -1.52 16.42 -6.60
CA LYS A 176 -1.02 17.68 -6.00
C LYS A 176 -1.80 18.06 -4.76
N HIS A 177 -3.12 17.84 -4.76
CA HIS A 177 -3.93 18.04 -3.56
C HIS A 177 -3.47 17.10 -2.43
N ILE A 178 -3.20 15.83 -2.74
CA ILE A 178 -2.66 14.85 -1.79
C ILE A 178 -1.27 15.29 -1.28
N GLN A 179 -0.39 15.76 -2.16
CA GLN A 179 0.92 16.31 -1.80
C GLN A 179 0.82 17.44 -0.77
N GLU A 180 -0.11 18.37 -1.00
CA GLU A 180 -0.35 19.52 -0.11
C GLU A 180 -0.81 19.06 1.28
N ILE A 181 -1.78 18.15 1.37
CA ILE A 181 -2.32 17.67 2.65
C ILE A 181 -1.34 16.73 3.39
N SER A 182 -0.44 16.05 2.68
CA SER A 182 0.59 15.20 3.30
C SER A 182 1.87 15.94 3.65
N GLY A 183 2.06 17.17 3.16
CA GLY A 183 3.31 17.92 3.31
C GLY A 183 4.48 17.28 2.55
N THR A 184 4.21 16.49 1.51
CA THR A 184 5.25 15.86 0.69
C THR A 184 6.01 16.93 -0.10
N LYS A 185 7.33 16.98 0.06
CA LYS A 185 8.17 18.03 -0.55
C LYS A 185 8.30 17.88 -2.07
N GLU A 186 8.54 16.67 -2.55
CA GLU A 186 8.79 16.38 -3.95
C GLU A 186 7.92 15.21 -4.41
N LEU A 187 7.38 15.31 -5.62
CA LEU A 187 6.63 14.23 -6.26
C LEU A 187 7.59 13.28 -6.94
N VAL A 188 7.29 11.98 -6.86
CA VAL A 188 8.09 10.93 -7.49
C VAL A 188 7.17 9.88 -8.09
N MET A 189 7.48 9.45 -9.32
CA MET A 189 6.78 8.34 -9.96
C MET A 189 7.21 7.00 -9.35
N PRO A 190 6.26 6.15 -8.92
CA PRO A 190 6.59 4.92 -8.20
C PRO A 190 7.06 3.79 -9.13
N VAL A 191 7.92 2.89 -8.64
CA VAL A 191 8.18 1.60 -9.31
C VAL A 191 6.92 0.71 -9.19
N PRO A 192 6.36 0.21 -10.31
CA PRO A 192 5.25 -0.73 -10.26
C PRO A 192 5.72 -2.13 -9.87
N ALA A 193 5.04 -2.74 -8.89
CA ALA A 193 5.18 -4.15 -8.53
C ALA A 193 4.02 -4.96 -9.14
N PHE A 194 4.33 -5.77 -10.15
CA PHE A 194 3.32 -6.50 -10.91
C PHE A 194 3.10 -7.91 -10.36
N ASN A 195 1.85 -8.26 -10.00
CA ASN A 195 1.41 -9.60 -9.54
C ASN A 195 1.78 -9.93 -8.06
N GLU A 196 1.68 -11.20 -7.63
CA GLU A 196 2.04 -11.64 -6.25
C GLU A 196 3.46 -12.22 -6.16
N PHE A 197 3.88 -13.03 -7.14
CA PHE A 197 5.29 -13.16 -7.48
C PHE A 197 5.65 -11.96 -8.34
N MET A 198 6.12 -10.92 -7.66
CA MET A 198 6.21 -9.58 -8.21
C MET A 198 7.42 -9.43 -9.10
N ILE A 199 7.25 -8.78 -10.24
CA ILE A 199 8.36 -8.17 -10.99
C ILE A 199 8.35 -6.67 -10.77
N LEU A 200 9.52 -6.10 -10.51
CA LEU A 200 9.75 -4.68 -10.21
C LEU A 200 10.81 -4.12 -11.18
N PRO A 201 10.42 -3.37 -12.22
CA PRO A 201 11.34 -2.78 -13.20
C PRO A 201 12.06 -1.54 -12.63
N VAL A 202 12.96 -1.76 -11.66
CA VAL A 202 13.72 -0.69 -10.99
C VAL A 202 14.77 -0.03 -11.90
N GLY A 203 15.21 -0.73 -12.96
CA GLY A 203 16.21 -0.23 -13.91
C GLY A 203 15.62 0.52 -15.12
N ALA A 204 14.32 0.85 -15.07
CA ALA A 204 13.67 1.71 -16.05
C ALA A 204 14.04 3.19 -15.82
N SER A 205 14.07 4.00 -16.89
CA SER A 205 14.33 5.43 -16.81
C SER A 205 13.08 6.26 -16.52
N SER A 206 11.89 5.70 -16.75
CA SER A 206 10.60 6.35 -16.54
C SER A 206 9.54 5.32 -16.15
N PHE A 207 8.41 5.80 -15.64
CA PHE A 207 7.25 4.95 -15.34
C PHE A 207 6.69 4.32 -16.61
N ALA A 208 6.60 5.06 -17.72
CA ALA A 208 6.21 4.53 -19.03
C ALA A 208 7.08 3.35 -19.48
N GLU A 209 8.41 3.47 -19.31
CA GLU A 209 9.30 2.36 -19.63
C GLU A 209 9.10 1.19 -18.66
N ALA A 210 8.89 1.44 -17.37
CA ALA A 210 8.62 0.39 -16.38
C ALA A 210 7.35 -0.41 -16.71
N VAL A 211 6.27 0.26 -17.13
CA VAL A 211 5.03 -0.40 -17.58
C VAL A 211 5.26 -1.24 -18.83
N ARG A 212 6.03 -0.73 -19.80
CA ARG A 212 6.42 -1.48 -20.99
C ARG A 212 7.20 -2.75 -20.64
N MET A 213 8.25 -2.63 -19.82
CA MET A 213 9.04 -3.77 -19.35
C MET A 213 8.16 -4.83 -18.67
N GLY A 214 7.28 -4.40 -17.75
CA GLY A 214 6.38 -5.30 -17.04
C GLY A 214 5.39 -6.02 -17.97
N SER A 215 4.84 -5.31 -18.96
CA SER A 215 3.92 -5.87 -19.96
C SER A 215 4.61 -6.90 -20.86
N GLU A 216 5.79 -6.59 -21.37
CA GLU A 216 6.56 -7.51 -22.22
C GLU A 216 6.92 -8.79 -21.48
N VAL A 217 7.44 -8.70 -20.25
CA VAL A 217 7.73 -9.87 -19.40
C VAL A 217 6.47 -10.68 -19.12
N TYR A 218 5.34 -10.03 -18.84
CA TYR A 218 4.06 -10.71 -18.62
C TYR A 218 3.63 -11.53 -19.85
N HIS A 219 3.77 -10.97 -21.05
CA HIS A 219 3.41 -11.67 -22.29
C HIS A 219 4.39 -12.80 -22.64
N VAL A 220 5.70 -12.62 -22.39
CA VAL A 220 6.70 -13.69 -22.52
C VAL A 220 6.40 -14.83 -21.55
N LEU A 221 6.15 -14.52 -20.28
CA LEU A 221 5.78 -15.51 -19.26
C LEU A 221 4.51 -16.28 -19.65
N LYS A 222 3.50 -15.58 -20.16
CA LYS A 222 2.27 -16.21 -20.67
C LYS A 222 2.57 -17.20 -21.80
N GLY A 223 3.51 -16.87 -22.69
CA GLY A 223 3.98 -17.77 -23.75
C GLY A 223 4.66 -19.02 -23.21
N ILE A 224 5.57 -18.86 -22.25
CA ILE A 224 6.27 -19.97 -21.58
C ILE A 224 5.28 -20.91 -20.88
N ILE A 225 4.34 -20.34 -20.12
CA ILE A 225 3.28 -21.09 -19.43
C ILE A 225 2.42 -21.87 -20.44
N LYS A 226 2.00 -21.23 -21.53
CA LYS A 226 1.17 -21.88 -22.56
C LYS A 226 1.90 -23.08 -23.19
N ALA A 227 3.21 -22.97 -23.42
CA ALA A 227 4.01 -24.07 -23.96
C ALA A 227 4.14 -25.26 -22.99
N LYS A 228 4.12 -25.01 -21.67
CA LYS A 228 4.17 -26.06 -20.63
C LYS A 228 2.80 -26.70 -20.30
N GLY A 229 1.70 -26.21 -20.85
CA GLY A 229 0.33 -26.61 -20.53
C GLY A 229 -0.35 -25.61 -19.58
N PHE A 230 -1.61 -25.26 -19.86
CA PHE A 230 -2.36 -24.21 -19.14
C PHE A 230 -2.45 -24.54 -17.64
N ALA A 231 -1.95 -23.62 -16.80
CA ALA A 231 -1.69 -23.79 -15.37
C ALA A 231 -0.63 -24.87 -15.11
N PRO A 232 0.68 -24.53 -15.15
CA PRO A 232 1.69 -25.41 -14.60
C PRO A 232 1.24 -25.74 -13.20
N ASN A 233 1.12 -27.02 -12.90
CA ASN A 233 0.83 -27.49 -11.57
C ASN A 233 2.12 -27.29 -10.76
N VAL A 234 2.48 -26.03 -10.52
CA VAL A 234 3.71 -25.60 -9.85
C VAL A 234 3.67 -26.24 -8.48
N GLN A 235 4.36 -27.37 -8.34
CA GLN A 235 4.38 -28.14 -7.10
C GLN A 235 5.29 -27.45 -6.06
N ASP A 236 6.20 -26.59 -6.52
CA ASP A 236 7.19 -25.90 -5.68
C ASP A 236 7.29 -24.41 -6.06
N ASN A 237 7.31 -23.53 -5.06
CA ASN A 237 7.50 -22.09 -5.20
C ASN A 237 8.77 -21.73 -6.00
N ARG A 238 9.82 -22.57 -5.93
CA ARG A 238 11.05 -22.37 -6.72
C ARG A 238 10.80 -22.44 -8.21
N GLU A 239 9.92 -23.32 -8.68
CA GLU A 239 9.62 -23.44 -10.11
C GLU A 239 8.95 -22.16 -10.63
N GLY A 240 8.09 -21.53 -9.82
CA GLY A 240 7.51 -20.22 -10.14
C GLY A 240 8.57 -19.13 -10.32
N LEU A 241 9.58 -19.08 -9.44
CA LEU A 241 10.70 -18.14 -9.54
C LEU A 241 11.57 -18.40 -10.78
N VAL A 242 11.88 -19.66 -11.09
CA VAL A 242 12.66 -20.03 -12.28
C VAL A 242 11.94 -19.61 -13.56
N LEU A 243 10.62 -19.81 -13.64
CA LEU A 243 9.81 -19.35 -14.79
C LEU A 243 9.86 -17.83 -14.96
N LEU A 244 9.81 -17.09 -13.86
CA LEU A 244 9.90 -15.63 -13.89
C LEU A 244 11.28 -15.15 -14.33
N MET A 245 12.35 -15.77 -13.83
CA MET A 245 13.72 -15.46 -14.25
C MET A 245 13.93 -15.72 -15.75
N ASP A 246 13.47 -16.86 -16.26
CA ASP A 246 13.50 -17.20 -17.70
C ASP A 246 12.70 -16.18 -18.54
N ALA A 247 11.54 -15.74 -18.04
CA ALA A 247 10.73 -14.72 -18.71
C ALA A 247 11.42 -13.34 -18.75
N ILE A 248 12.07 -12.92 -17.66
CA ILE A 248 12.83 -11.67 -17.58
C ILE A 248 14.03 -11.70 -18.55
N GLU A 249 14.74 -12.82 -18.59
CA GLU A 249 15.89 -13.01 -19.48
C GLU A 249 15.46 -12.99 -20.95
N LYS A 250 14.43 -13.76 -21.32
CA LYS A 250 13.89 -13.80 -22.69
C LYS A 250 13.32 -12.47 -23.16
N ALA A 251 12.80 -11.65 -22.25
CA ALA A 251 12.35 -10.30 -22.55
C ALA A 251 13.51 -9.29 -22.67
N GLY A 252 14.75 -9.68 -22.36
CA GLY A 252 15.93 -8.82 -22.47
C GLY A 252 16.12 -7.85 -21.30
N TYR A 253 15.53 -8.14 -20.13
CA TYR A 253 15.54 -7.23 -18.97
C TYR A 253 16.35 -7.74 -17.77
N SER A 254 17.24 -8.71 -17.99
CA SER A 254 18.18 -9.19 -16.96
C SER A 254 18.93 -8.03 -16.31
N GLY A 255 18.93 -8.00 -14.98
CA GLY A 255 19.57 -6.95 -14.17
C GLY A 255 18.73 -5.67 -14.00
N LYS A 256 17.73 -5.40 -14.85
CA LYS A 256 16.84 -4.23 -14.75
C LYS A 256 15.56 -4.48 -13.95
N ILE A 257 15.16 -5.73 -13.80
CA ILE A 257 13.97 -6.15 -13.06
C ILE A 257 14.39 -6.92 -11.80
N LYS A 258 13.85 -6.53 -10.65
CA LYS A 258 13.95 -7.29 -9.38
C LYS A 258 12.68 -8.09 -9.15
N ILE A 259 12.76 -9.06 -8.25
CA ILE A 259 11.63 -9.90 -7.86
C ILE A 259 11.20 -9.55 -6.43
N GLY A 260 9.90 -9.48 -6.20
CA GLY A 260 9.29 -9.43 -4.87
C GLY A 260 8.33 -10.60 -4.68
N MET A 261 7.92 -10.87 -3.44
CA MET A 261 6.97 -11.96 -3.17
C MET A 261 6.03 -11.55 -2.04
N ASP A 262 4.74 -11.75 -2.27
CA ASP A 262 3.72 -11.72 -1.21
C ASP A 262 3.45 -13.17 -0.78
N VAL A 263 3.93 -13.51 0.41
CA VAL A 263 3.84 -14.89 0.93
C VAL A 263 2.45 -15.17 1.51
N ALA A 264 1.74 -14.16 2.03
CA ALA A 264 0.48 -14.34 2.76
C ALA A 264 0.53 -15.49 3.79
N ALA A 265 1.59 -15.54 4.61
CA ALA A 265 1.88 -16.67 5.50
C ALA A 265 0.76 -17.01 6.49
N SER A 266 -0.07 -16.02 6.83
CA SER A 266 -1.27 -16.18 7.67
C SER A 266 -2.25 -17.23 7.13
N GLU A 267 -2.35 -17.38 5.81
CA GLU A 267 -3.34 -18.25 5.14
C GLU A 267 -3.06 -19.74 5.31
N PHE A 268 -1.80 -20.10 5.58
CA PHE A 268 -1.35 -21.48 5.73
C PHE A 268 -0.66 -21.74 7.08
N TYR A 269 -0.85 -20.82 8.02
CA TYR A 269 -0.48 -21.02 9.41
C TYR A 269 -1.48 -21.95 10.09
N THR A 270 -0.99 -23.03 10.68
CA THR A 270 -1.81 -24.06 11.30
C THR A 270 -2.06 -23.75 12.78
N LYS A 271 -3.12 -24.34 13.35
CA LYS A 271 -3.52 -24.12 14.76
C LYS A 271 -2.47 -24.58 15.77
N ASP A 272 -1.66 -25.56 15.40
CA ASP A 272 -0.55 -26.11 16.18
C ASP A 272 0.74 -25.28 16.06
N GLY A 273 0.68 -24.12 15.41
CA GLY A 273 1.81 -23.21 15.25
C GLY A 273 2.85 -23.78 14.30
N ARG A 274 2.44 -24.12 13.08
CA ARG A 274 3.29 -24.60 11.99
C ARG A 274 2.85 -23.95 10.68
N TYR A 275 3.60 -24.16 9.60
CA TYR A 275 3.22 -23.68 8.27
C TYR A 275 3.01 -24.85 7.31
N ASP A 276 1.82 -24.92 6.73
CA ASP A 276 1.46 -25.93 5.75
C ASP A 276 1.58 -25.39 4.32
N LEU A 277 2.74 -25.56 3.69
CA LEU A 277 2.96 -25.08 2.32
C LEU A 277 2.09 -25.79 1.26
N ASN A 278 1.37 -26.86 1.63
CA ASN A 278 0.50 -27.64 0.75
C ASN A 278 -0.97 -27.59 1.17
N PHE A 279 -1.39 -26.58 1.96
CA PHE A 279 -2.72 -26.46 2.55
C PHE A 279 -3.91 -26.58 1.57
N LYS A 280 -3.69 -26.27 0.29
CA LYS A 280 -4.70 -26.36 -0.78
C LYS A 280 -5.00 -27.79 -1.24
N LYS A 281 -4.11 -28.75 -0.98
CA LYS A 281 -4.29 -30.16 -1.35
C LYS A 281 -4.74 -30.94 -0.12
N GLN A 282 -5.96 -31.45 -0.15
CA GLN A 282 -6.52 -32.26 0.91
C GLN A 282 -6.88 -33.66 0.38
N PRO A 283 -6.51 -34.74 1.07
CA PRO A 283 -5.77 -34.78 2.34
C PRO A 283 -4.28 -34.43 2.14
N ASN A 284 -3.72 -33.65 3.07
CA ASN A 284 -2.29 -33.35 3.10
C ASN A 284 -1.51 -34.50 3.78
N ASP A 285 -0.37 -34.88 3.22
CA ASP A 285 0.50 -35.95 3.72
C ASP A 285 1.44 -35.49 4.84
N GLY A 286 1.43 -34.19 5.17
CA GLY A 286 2.26 -33.60 6.22
C GLY A 286 3.71 -33.37 5.81
N PHE A 287 4.12 -33.77 4.60
CA PHE A 287 5.51 -33.67 4.13
C PHE A 287 5.99 -32.22 4.01
N HIS A 288 5.05 -31.32 3.69
CA HIS A 288 5.31 -29.88 3.52
C HIS A 288 4.92 -29.03 4.74
N VAL A 289 4.71 -29.67 5.90
CA VAL A 289 4.38 -28.98 7.15
C VAL A 289 5.65 -28.63 7.91
N LEU A 290 6.11 -27.40 7.73
CA LEU A 290 7.32 -26.89 8.35
C LEU A 290 7.05 -26.49 9.80
N PRO A 291 7.97 -26.79 10.74
CA PRO A 291 7.87 -26.27 12.11
C PRO A 291 7.85 -24.73 12.09
N ALA A 292 7.15 -24.08 13.02
CA ALA A 292 7.20 -22.63 13.15
C ALA A 292 8.54 -22.17 13.70
N ASP A 293 9.52 -22.09 12.82
CA ASP A 293 10.51 -21.04 12.89
C ASP A 293 10.07 -19.98 11.87
N GLY A 294 9.38 -18.92 12.28
CA GLY A 294 9.29 -17.74 11.42
C GLY A 294 7.96 -17.49 10.71
N LEU A 295 7.27 -16.39 11.06
CA LEU A 295 6.58 -15.39 10.20
C LEU A 295 5.20 -14.93 10.74
N TYR A 296 4.70 -15.44 11.87
CA TYR A 296 3.40 -15.04 12.43
C TYR A 296 3.55 -14.18 13.68
N ASP A 297 4.57 -14.47 14.51
CA ASP A 297 4.83 -13.70 15.73
C ASP A 297 5.86 -12.58 15.49
N TRP A 298 5.86 -11.61 16.39
CA TRP A 298 6.79 -10.48 16.28
C TRP A 298 8.26 -10.91 16.33
N SER A 299 8.61 -11.89 17.16
CA SER A 299 9.98 -12.41 17.32
C SER A 299 10.54 -12.96 16.01
N SER A 300 9.73 -13.71 15.27
CA SER A 300 10.06 -14.23 13.95
C SER A 300 10.37 -13.13 12.96
N TRP A 301 9.51 -12.12 12.90
CA TRP A 301 9.67 -10.98 11.99
C TRP A 301 10.96 -10.21 12.31
N SER A 302 11.22 -9.92 13.60
CA SER A 302 12.45 -9.26 14.04
C SER A 302 13.70 -10.09 13.74
N SER A 303 13.64 -11.40 13.98
CA SER A 303 14.73 -12.33 13.67
C SER A 303 15.04 -12.31 12.17
N LEU A 304 14.00 -12.49 11.32
CA LEU A 304 14.15 -12.42 9.87
C LEU A 304 14.73 -11.06 9.46
N ARG A 305 14.16 -9.97 9.93
CA ARG A 305 14.60 -8.59 9.65
C ARG A 305 16.06 -8.35 9.97
N SER A 306 16.58 -8.94 11.05
CA SER A 306 18.00 -8.82 11.42
C SER A 306 18.94 -9.66 10.54
N SER A 307 18.41 -10.69 9.88
CA SER A 307 19.21 -11.65 9.08
C SER A 307 19.29 -11.32 7.59
N VAL A 308 18.46 -10.40 7.08
CA VAL A 308 18.37 -10.08 5.64
C VAL A 308 18.48 -8.58 5.39
N ASP A 309 19.15 -8.21 4.29
CA ASP A 309 19.20 -6.84 3.78
C ASP A 309 18.32 -6.68 2.53
N ILE A 310 17.01 -6.89 2.74
CA ILE A 310 15.97 -6.68 1.73
C ILE A 310 14.82 -5.87 2.31
N GLN A 311 13.88 -5.47 1.46
CA GLN A 311 12.63 -4.90 1.94
C GLN A 311 11.73 -6.01 2.49
N LEU A 312 11.30 -5.86 3.75
CA LEU A 312 10.28 -6.69 4.38
C LEU A 312 9.04 -5.82 4.58
N VAL A 313 7.98 -6.16 3.85
CA VAL A 313 6.74 -5.39 3.81
C VAL A 313 5.73 -6.00 4.78
N GLY A 314 5.26 -5.21 5.75
CA GLY A 314 4.17 -5.61 6.62
C GLY A 314 2.81 -5.33 5.98
N ASP A 315 2.07 -6.40 5.65
CA ASP A 315 0.67 -6.35 5.21
C ASP A 315 -0.29 -6.72 6.34
N ASP A 316 -0.67 -8.00 6.49
CA ASP A 316 -1.51 -8.51 7.59
C ASP A 316 -0.92 -8.21 8.97
N LEU A 317 0.41 -8.12 9.05
CA LEU A 317 1.12 -7.76 10.27
C LEU A 317 0.75 -6.36 10.76
N LEU A 318 0.50 -5.42 9.83
CA LEU A 318 0.30 -4.00 10.14
C LEU A 318 -1.15 -3.56 9.92
N VAL A 319 -1.84 -4.13 8.93
CA VAL A 319 -3.20 -3.77 8.47
C VAL A 319 -3.44 -2.27 8.35
N THR A 320 -2.40 -1.52 7.94
CA THR A 320 -2.42 -0.05 7.89
C THR A 320 -2.85 0.60 9.23
N ASN A 321 -2.64 -0.06 10.37
CA ASN A 321 -3.09 0.38 11.69
C ASN A 321 -1.94 1.09 12.44
N PRO A 322 -2.10 2.37 12.84
CA PRO A 322 -1.05 3.13 13.52
C PRO A 322 -0.48 2.46 14.78
N LYS A 323 -1.31 1.78 15.58
CA LYS A 323 -0.85 1.09 16.79
C LYS A 323 0.06 -0.09 16.45
N ARG A 324 -0.28 -0.86 15.42
CA ARG A 324 0.52 -2.00 14.95
C ARG A 324 1.79 -1.54 14.25
N ILE A 325 1.72 -0.44 13.50
CA ILE A 325 2.90 0.21 12.90
C ILE A 325 3.87 0.65 14.00
N ALA A 326 3.40 1.33 15.04
CA ALA A 326 4.23 1.75 16.17
C ALA A 326 4.87 0.54 16.90
N GLU A 327 4.11 -0.52 17.16
CA GLU A 327 4.63 -1.75 17.76
C GLU A 327 5.68 -2.42 16.86
N ALA A 328 5.42 -2.51 15.56
CA ALA A 328 6.33 -3.11 14.59
C ALA A 328 7.65 -2.32 14.44
N ILE A 329 7.58 -0.99 14.52
CA ILE A 329 8.76 -0.11 14.59
C ILE A 329 9.55 -0.39 15.86
N GLN A 330 8.89 -0.43 17.03
CA GLN A 330 9.55 -0.68 18.31
C GLN A 330 10.23 -2.05 18.35
N LYS A 331 9.63 -3.06 17.72
CA LYS A 331 10.15 -4.43 17.67
C LYS A 331 11.10 -4.68 16.51
N GLU A 332 11.35 -3.69 15.64
CA GLU A 332 12.16 -3.86 14.43
C GLU A 332 11.68 -5.04 13.56
N ALA A 333 10.35 -5.22 13.46
CA ALA A 333 9.76 -6.40 12.83
C ALA A 333 9.85 -6.37 11.30
N CYS A 334 9.67 -5.20 10.68
CA CYS A 334 9.76 -5.04 9.24
C CYS A 334 10.38 -3.66 8.89
N ASN A 335 10.45 -3.30 7.61
CA ASN A 335 11.05 -2.03 7.17
C ASN A 335 10.27 -1.37 6.02
N ALA A 336 9.03 -1.81 5.80
CA ALA A 336 8.11 -1.20 4.86
C ALA A 336 6.66 -1.46 5.25
N LEU A 337 5.80 -0.49 4.96
CA LEU A 337 4.35 -0.58 5.11
C LEU A 337 3.70 -0.93 3.76
N LEU A 338 2.81 -1.91 3.73
CA LEU A 338 1.83 -2.03 2.64
C LEU A 338 0.62 -1.17 2.96
N LEU A 339 0.48 -0.03 2.28
CA LEU A 339 -0.57 0.95 2.54
C LEU A 339 -1.84 0.58 1.75
N LYS A 340 -2.87 0.13 2.46
CA LYS A 340 -4.21 -0.14 1.92
C LYS A 340 -5.23 0.78 2.57
N VAL A 341 -5.67 1.80 1.84
CA VAL A 341 -6.56 2.87 2.34
C VAL A 341 -7.82 2.32 3.02
N ASN A 342 -8.41 1.25 2.47
CA ASN A 342 -9.63 0.68 3.00
C ASN A 342 -9.43 -0.15 4.28
N GLN A 343 -8.20 -0.59 4.60
CA GLN A 343 -7.93 -1.28 5.87
C GLN A 343 -8.03 -0.33 7.07
N ILE A 344 -7.61 0.93 6.90
CA ILE A 344 -7.65 1.93 7.98
C ILE A 344 -8.94 2.74 8.00
N GLY A 345 -9.49 3.13 6.84
CA GLY A 345 -10.84 3.69 6.76
C GLY A 345 -10.96 5.11 6.20
N THR A 346 -9.91 5.93 6.27
CA THR A 346 -9.93 7.34 5.82
C THR A 346 -8.64 7.73 5.11
N VAL A 347 -8.69 8.78 4.29
CA VAL A 347 -7.51 9.37 3.62
C VAL A 347 -6.57 9.96 4.65
N THR A 348 -7.07 10.70 5.64
CA THR A 348 -6.25 11.32 6.70
C THR A 348 -5.44 10.28 7.48
N GLU A 349 -6.07 9.20 7.95
CA GLU A 349 -5.34 8.14 8.68
C GLU A 349 -4.37 7.37 7.77
N SER A 350 -4.68 7.23 6.47
CA SER A 350 -3.77 6.58 5.51
C SER A 350 -2.51 7.41 5.26
N ILE A 351 -2.68 8.73 5.14
CA ILE A 351 -1.55 9.66 5.02
C ILE A 351 -0.71 9.62 6.29
N GLN A 352 -1.33 9.69 7.47
CA GLN A 352 -0.59 9.62 8.73
C GLN A 352 0.20 8.31 8.86
N ALA A 353 -0.39 7.16 8.54
CA ALA A 353 0.30 5.87 8.56
C ALA A 353 1.53 5.84 7.62
N ALA A 354 1.42 6.47 6.44
CA ALA A 354 2.54 6.61 5.52
C ALA A 354 3.63 7.55 6.08
N LEU A 355 3.24 8.68 6.68
CA LEU A 355 4.17 9.64 7.28
C LEU A 355 4.92 9.05 8.48
N ASP A 356 4.22 8.34 9.38
CA ASP A 356 4.82 7.66 10.54
C ASP A 356 5.84 6.59 10.08
N SER A 357 5.50 5.84 9.03
CA SER A 357 6.40 4.85 8.43
C SER A 357 7.64 5.53 7.84
N LYS A 358 7.47 6.61 7.07
CA LYS A 358 8.60 7.37 6.50
C LYS A 358 9.49 7.99 7.57
N ALA A 359 8.91 8.52 8.65
CA ALA A 359 9.65 9.07 9.78
C ALA A 359 10.51 8.00 10.48
N ALA A 360 10.06 6.74 10.47
CA ALA A 360 10.83 5.58 10.93
C ALA A 360 11.82 5.03 9.89
N SER A 361 12.07 5.76 8.79
CA SER A 361 12.89 5.29 7.67
C SER A 361 12.40 3.96 7.09
N TRP A 362 11.08 3.78 6.97
CA TRP A 362 10.48 2.66 6.26
C TRP A 362 10.04 3.08 4.85
N GLY A 363 10.08 2.11 3.94
CA GLY A 363 9.42 2.26 2.64
C GLY A 363 7.90 2.21 2.77
N VAL A 364 7.17 2.83 1.85
CA VAL A 364 5.70 2.74 1.80
C VAL A 364 5.31 2.22 0.43
N MET A 365 4.64 1.07 0.38
CA MET A 365 4.12 0.51 -0.87
C MET A 365 2.61 0.71 -0.90
N VAL A 366 2.13 1.61 -1.74
CA VAL A 366 0.68 1.77 -1.95
C VAL A 366 0.14 0.53 -2.63
N SER A 367 -0.97 -0.01 -2.14
CA SER A 367 -1.49 -1.30 -2.61
C SER A 367 -2.96 -1.24 -3.01
N HIS A 368 -3.28 -2.00 -4.06
CA HIS A 368 -4.65 -2.39 -4.39
C HIS A 368 -5.24 -3.39 -3.38
N ARG A 369 -6.47 -3.85 -3.64
CA ARG A 369 -7.02 -5.09 -3.05
C ARG A 369 -7.34 -6.12 -4.13
N SER A 370 -7.56 -7.37 -3.73
CA SER A 370 -7.91 -8.46 -4.64
C SER A 370 -9.23 -8.20 -5.40
N GLY A 371 -10.25 -7.63 -4.77
CA GLY A 371 -11.46 -7.15 -5.45
C GLY A 371 -11.38 -5.65 -5.74
N GLU A 372 -10.80 -5.27 -6.88
CA GLU A 372 -10.73 -3.86 -7.30
C GLU A 372 -11.92 -3.40 -8.14
N THR A 373 -11.94 -2.09 -8.38
CA THR A 373 -12.86 -1.30 -9.18
C THR A 373 -12.08 -0.52 -10.25
N GLU A 374 -12.78 0.20 -11.12
CA GLU A 374 -12.20 1.12 -12.09
C GLU A 374 -11.62 2.40 -11.46
N ASP A 375 -11.87 2.65 -10.17
CA ASP A 375 -11.36 3.83 -9.46
C ASP A 375 -9.83 3.85 -9.45
N ASN A 376 -9.22 4.96 -9.82
CA ASN A 376 -7.77 5.11 -9.93
C ASN A 376 -7.12 5.88 -8.76
N PHE A 377 -7.83 6.12 -7.65
CA PHE A 377 -7.37 6.97 -6.54
C PHE A 377 -5.96 6.63 -6.03
N ILE A 378 -5.64 5.34 -5.91
CA ILE A 378 -4.35 4.90 -5.36
C ILE A 378 -3.16 5.25 -6.27
N ALA A 379 -3.38 5.51 -7.56
CA ALA A 379 -2.35 6.05 -8.46
C ALA A 379 -1.93 7.45 -7.98
N ASP A 380 -2.90 8.38 -7.90
CA ASP A 380 -2.68 9.74 -7.40
C ASP A 380 -2.13 9.74 -5.96
N LEU A 381 -2.62 8.82 -5.10
CA LEU A 381 -2.11 8.67 -3.74
C LEU A 381 -0.63 8.30 -3.70
N SER A 382 -0.18 7.36 -4.55
CA SER A 382 1.22 6.94 -4.58
C SER A 382 2.18 8.06 -4.99
N VAL A 383 1.75 8.91 -5.92
CA VAL A 383 2.53 10.06 -6.39
C VAL A 383 2.49 11.19 -5.36
N GLY A 384 1.32 11.56 -4.85
CA GLY A 384 1.17 12.62 -3.86
C GLY A 384 1.86 12.31 -2.52
N LEU A 385 1.92 11.03 -2.14
CA LEU A 385 2.73 10.60 -1.00
C LEU A 385 4.22 10.44 -1.32
N ALA A 386 4.63 10.50 -2.58
CA ALA A 386 5.95 10.08 -3.05
C ALA A 386 6.36 8.73 -2.44
N SER A 387 5.49 7.72 -2.57
CA SER A 387 5.69 6.42 -1.94
C SER A 387 6.86 5.63 -2.54
N GLY A 388 7.25 5.95 -3.77
CA GLY A 388 8.36 5.33 -4.51
C GLY A 388 8.02 3.97 -5.11
N GLN A 389 6.92 3.35 -4.69
CA GLN A 389 6.51 2.01 -5.12
C GLN A 389 5.00 1.82 -4.97
N ILE A 390 4.42 1.05 -5.90
CA ILE A 390 2.98 0.73 -5.93
C ILE A 390 2.76 -0.72 -6.39
N LYS A 391 1.94 -1.48 -5.66
CA LYS A 391 1.45 -2.81 -6.05
C LYS A 391 0.00 -2.70 -6.48
N THR A 392 -0.25 -2.70 -7.80
CA THR A 392 -1.62 -2.62 -8.33
C THR A 392 -1.97 -3.72 -9.34
N GLY A 393 -1.25 -4.85 -9.27
CA GLY A 393 -1.60 -6.11 -9.95
C GLY A 393 -0.85 -6.33 -11.25
N ALA A 394 -1.13 -7.44 -11.94
CA ALA A 394 -0.53 -7.71 -13.24
C ALA A 394 -0.94 -6.64 -14.27
N PRO A 395 -0.17 -6.44 -15.37
CA PRO A 395 -0.55 -5.57 -16.48
C PRO A 395 -1.66 -6.21 -17.33
N CYS A 396 -2.73 -6.65 -16.68
CA CYS A 396 -3.91 -7.26 -17.27
C CYS A 396 -5.12 -6.96 -16.38
N ARG A 397 -6.32 -7.01 -16.98
CA ARG A 397 -7.61 -6.65 -16.36
C ARG A 397 -7.72 -5.15 -16.03
N SER A 398 -8.80 -4.53 -16.49
CA SER A 398 -8.89 -3.06 -16.53
C SER A 398 -8.94 -2.39 -15.16
N GLU A 399 -9.38 -3.08 -14.11
CA GLU A 399 -9.34 -2.56 -12.74
C GLU A 399 -7.91 -2.36 -12.22
N ARG A 400 -6.92 -3.05 -12.82
CA ARG A 400 -5.48 -2.88 -12.57
C ARG A 400 -4.91 -1.82 -13.48
N LEU A 401 -5.17 -1.96 -14.78
CA LEU A 401 -4.70 -1.05 -15.82
C LEU A 401 -5.22 0.39 -15.61
N ALA A 402 -6.39 0.58 -15.01
CA ALA A 402 -6.89 1.91 -14.66
C ALA A 402 -5.90 2.73 -13.82
N LYS A 403 -5.17 2.08 -12.90
CA LYS A 403 -4.16 2.73 -12.05
C LYS A 403 -2.85 2.97 -12.81
N TYR A 404 -2.38 1.97 -13.56
CA TYR A 404 -1.18 2.14 -14.40
C TYR A 404 -1.37 3.23 -15.45
N ASN A 405 -2.51 3.24 -16.14
CA ASN A 405 -2.85 4.27 -17.12
C ASN A 405 -3.01 5.65 -16.47
N GLN A 406 -3.49 5.73 -15.23
CA GLN A 406 -3.53 6.99 -14.51
C GLN A 406 -2.13 7.50 -14.19
N LEU A 407 -1.21 6.63 -13.76
CA LEU A 407 0.18 6.99 -13.53
C LEU A 407 0.90 7.44 -14.81
N LEU A 408 0.61 6.82 -15.96
CA LEU A 408 1.12 7.29 -17.27
C LEU A 408 0.65 8.72 -17.57
N ARG A 409 -0.62 9.05 -17.31
CA ARG A 409 -1.15 10.42 -17.49
C ARG A 409 -0.51 11.41 -16.52
N ILE A 410 -0.29 11.01 -15.27
CA ILE A 410 0.38 11.87 -14.27
C ILE A 410 1.83 12.14 -14.68
N GLU A 411 2.56 11.13 -15.17
CA GLU A 411 3.92 11.30 -15.70
C GLU A 411 3.93 12.28 -16.88
N GLU A 412 3.02 12.11 -17.84
CA GLU A 412 2.86 13.02 -18.99
C GLU A 412 2.55 14.46 -18.53
N GLU A 413 1.66 14.63 -17.56
CA GLU A 413 1.26 15.94 -17.04
C GLU A 413 2.40 16.66 -16.30
N LEU A 414 3.23 15.91 -15.56
CA LEU A 414 4.35 16.47 -14.82
C LEU A 414 5.59 16.72 -15.69
N GLY A 415 5.75 15.98 -16.80
CA GLY A 415 6.88 16.11 -17.70
C GLY A 415 8.17 15.58 -17.08
N ASP A 416 9.04 16.47 -16.60
CA ASP A 416 10.35 16.14 -16.01
C ASP A 416 10.23 15.70 -14.54
N VAL A 417 9.38 14.70 -14.28
CA VAL A 417 9.21 14.10 -12.96
C VAL A 417 10.18 12.95 -12.78
N ARG A 418 10.80 12.89 -11.60
CA ARG A 418 11.70 11.80 -11.24
C ARG A 418 10.95 10.47 -11.12
N PHE A 419 11.49 9.42 -11.73
CA PHE A 419 11.13 8.03 -11.45
C PHE A 419 11.97 7.47 -10.30
N ALA A 420 11.33 6.72 -9.39
CA ALA A 420 11.99 6.24 -8.18
C ALA A 420 13.13 5.24 -8.45
N GLY A 421 12.99 4.37 -9.46
CA GLY A 421 14.02 3.43 -9.89
C GLY A 421 14.61 2.58 -8.76
N GLU A 422 15.94 2.42 -8.74
CA GLU A 422 16.67 1.62 -7.74
C GLU A 422 16.49 2.11 -6.28
N VAL A 423 16.10 3.37 -6.07
CA VAL A 423 15.88 3.95 -4.75
C VAL A 423 14.40 3.95 -4.33
N PHE A 424 13.57 3.09 -4.93
CA PHE A 424 12.13 2.95 -4.65
C PHE A 424 11.74 2.80 -3.17
N ARG A 425 12.66 2.33 -2.31
CA ARG A 425 12.44 2.22 -0.86
C ARG A 425 12.42 3.59 -0.17
N PHE A 426 13.23 4.53 -0.68
CA PHE A 426 13.50 5.85 -0.10
C PHE A 426 13.72 6.87 -1.24
N PRO A 427 12.66 7.19 -2.00
CA PRO A 427 12.76 8.09 -3.13
C PRO A 427 13.17 9.52 -2.73
#